data_AF-A0A6V6YRR9-F1
#
_entry.id   AF-A0A6V6YRR9-F1
#
_cell.length_a   1.000
_cell.length_b   1.000
_cell.length_c   1.000
_cell.angle_alpha   90.00
_cell.angle_beta   90.00
_cell.angle_gamma   90.00
#
_symmetry.space_group_name_H-M   'P 1'
#
loop_
_entity.id
_entity.type
_entity.pdbx_description
1 polymer ?
#
loop_
_entity_poly.entity_id
_entity_poly.type
_entity_poly.pdbx_seq_one_letter_code
_entity_poly.pdbx_strand_id
1 'polypeptide(L)'
;MKTDDYNDNNILIESLRNGDEKAYTYLIDSYHHKLCVYANSLVKNIYSAEDIVQNVFIKVWEQRARLKSDHAIKSFLYKLAYNEFIDLYRKNQSLFSLEKTYHDALNSVVLEDDSESFQRILKVVNKEIESLPPKCREVFILSKKEGLTNIEIAEHLDVSIKTVEAQITKAFSILRSSLEEKIKSVLFMFFGKKKKLGLS
;
A
#
# COMPACT_ATOMS: atom_id res chain seq x y z
N MET A 1 -15.46 -29.89 17.75
CA MET A 1 -15.38 -28.43 17.78
C MET A 1 -14.00 -28.07 17.29
N LYS A 2 -13.84 -27.66 16.02
CA LYS A 2 -12.52 -27.34 15.46
C LYS A 2 -12.11 -25.99 16.04
N THR A 3 -10.95 -25.94 16.68
CA THR A 3 -10.34 -24.68 17.11
C THR A 3 -9.76 -24.06 15.84
N ASP A 4 -10.40 -23.03 15.31
CA ASP A 4 -10.01 -22.41 14.05
C ASP A 4 -8.69 -21.66 14.26
N ASP A 5 -7.58 -22.24 13.79
CA ASP A 5 -6.26 -21.62 13.85
C ASP A 5 -6.13 -20.61 12.70
N TYR A 6 -6.72 -19.43 12.89
CA TYR A 6 -6.65 -18.31 11.92
C TYR A 6 -5.24 -17.75 11.73
N ASN A 7 -4.24 -18.23 12.48
CA ASN A 7 -2.84 -17.91 12.20
C ASN A 7 -2.37 -18.54 10.88
N ASP A 8 -3.01 -19.63 10.43
CA ASP A 8 -2.78 -20.17 9.10
C ASP A 8 -3.51 -19.33 8.05
N ASN A 9 -2.74 -18.79 7.10
CA ASN A 9 -3.24 -17.91 6.04
C ASN A 9 -4.33 -18.58 5.18
N ASN A 10 -4.19 -19.87 4.87
CA ASN A 10 -5.13 -20.58 4.00
C ASN A 10 -6.44 -20.86 4.75
N ILE A 11 -6.35 -21.22 6.03
CA ILE A 11 -7.52 -21.39 6.90
C ILE A 11 -8.27 -20.07 7.00
N LEU A 12 -7.58 -18.98 7.30
CA LEU A 12 -8.19 -17.65 7.40
C LEU A 12 -8.87 -17.24 6.09
N ILE A 13 -8.22 -17.42 4.94
CA ILE A 13 -8.81 -17.08 3.63
C ILE A 13 -10.05 -17.93 3.35
N GLU A 14 -10.00 -19.23 3.60
CA GLU A 14 -11.14 -20.11 3.32
C GLU A 14 -12.31 -19.82 4.25
N SER A 15 -12.07 -19.57 5.53
CA SER A 15 -13.10 -19.14 6.48
C SER A 15 -13.72 -17.80 6.07
N LEU A 16 -12.91 -16.82 5.64
CA LEU A 16 -13.42 -15.55 5.10
C LEU A 16 -14.28 -15.77 3.85
N ARG A 17 -13.86 -16.63 2.92
CA ARG A 17 -14.64 -16.95 1.71
C ARG A 17 -16.00 -17.57 2.04
N ASN A 18 -16.04 -18.40 3.07
CA ASN A 18 -17.27 -19.03 3.57
C ASN A 18 -18.15 -18.07 4.40
N GLY A 19 -17.72 -16.82 4.60
CA GLY A 19 -18.47 -15.81 5.34
C GLY A 19 -18.42 -16.00 6.85
N ASP A 20 -17.36 -16.63 7.37
CA ASP A 20 -17.16 -16.77 8.82
C ASP A 20 -16.84 -15.41 9.45
N GLU A 21 -17.78 -14.90 10.25
CA GLU A 21 -17.62 -13.63 10.95
C GLU A 21 -16.47 -13.66 11.96
N LYS A 22 -16.16 -14.81 12.57
CA LYS A 22 -15.05 -14.91 13.53
C LYS A 22 -13.71 -14.75 12.85
N ALA A 23 -13.57 -15.27 11.63
CA ALA A 23 -12.39 -15.07 10.81
C ALA A 23 -12.21 -13.58 10.45
N TYR A 24 -13.31 -12.87 10.20
CA TYR A 24 -13.29 -11.43 9.94
C TYR A 24 -12.95 -10.61 11.19
N THR A 25 -13.50 -10.96 12.36
CA THR A 25 -13.11 -10.34 13.64
C THR A 25 -11.62 -10.54 13.91
N TYR A 26 -11.12 -11.78 13.75
CA TYR A 26 -9.68 -12.06 13.89
C TYR A 26 -8.83 -11.21 12.94
N LEU A 27 -9.27 -11.02 11.70
CA LEU A 27 -8.59 -10.18 10.72
C LEU A 27 -8.51 -8.72 11.19
N ILE A 28 -9.61 -8.16 11.71
CA ILE A 28 -9.64 -6.79 12.23
C ILE A 28 -8.70 -6.67 13.42
N ASP A 29 -8.85 -7.51 14.43
CA ASP A 29 -8.06 -7.46 15.66
C ASP A 29 -6.55 -7.59 15.37
N SER A 30 -6.18 -8.42 14.40
CA SER A 30 -4.79 -8.70 14.06
C SER A 30 -4.10 -7.59 13.25
N TYR A 31 -4.87 -6.83 12.45
CA TYR A 31 -4.33 -5.93 11.43
C TYR A 31 -4.76 -4.47 11.56
N HIS A 32 -5.84 -4.14 12.27
CA HIS A 32 -6.38 -2.78 12.34
C HIS A 32 -5.33 -1.76 12.77
N HIS A 33 -4.73 -1.94 13.95
CA HIS A 33 -3.72 -1.02 14.46
C HIS A 33 -2.52 -0.88 13.50
N LYS A 34 -2.02 -2.02 12.98
CA LYS A 34 -0.86 -2.04 12.06
C LYS A 34 -1.14 -1.34 10.73
N LEU A 35 -2.38 -1.44 10.24
CA LEU A 35 -2.82 -0.75 9.03
C LEU A 35 -3.06 0.74 9.30
N CYS A 36 -3.57 1.13 10.47
CA CYS A 36 -3.74 2.54 10.83
C CYS A 36 -2.38 3.25 10.94
N VAL A 37 -1.39 2.62 11.59
CA VAL A 37 -0.02 3.15 11.65
C VAL A 37 0.56 3.34 10.24
N TYR A 38 0.37 2.34 9.37
CA TYR A 38 0.82 2.42 7.98
C TYR A 38 0.10 3.49 7.18
N ALA A 39 -1.23 3.53 7.19
CA ALA A 39 -2.03 4.51 6.47
C ALA A 39 -1.71 5.94 6.96
N ASN A 40 -1.57 6.13 8.28
CA ASN A 40 -1.18 7.42 8.85
C ASN A 40 0.22 7.84 8.41
N SER A 41 1.14 6.88 8.21
CA SER A 41 2.45 7.21 7.65
C SER A 41 2.40 7.77 6.22
N LEU A 42 1.37 7.42 5.45
CA LEU A 42 1.13 7.88 4.09
C LEU A 42 0.38 9.23 4.08
N VAL A 43 -0.78 9.29 4.74
CA VAL A 43 -1.70 10.43 4.66
C VAL A 43 -1.39 11.54 5.68
N LYS A 44 -0.57 11.25 6.70
CA LYS A 44 -0.18 12.18 7.78
C LYS A 44 -1.39 12.82 8.50
N ASN A 45 -2.49 12.08 8.56
CA ASN A 45 -3.72 12.47 9.24
C ASN A 45 -4.38 11.21 9.81
N ILE A 46 -4.58 11.18 11.13
CA ILE A 46 -5.08 9.98 11.81
C ILE A 46 -6.52 9.64 11.43
N TYR A 47 -7.39 10.63 11.25
CA TYR A 47 -8.78 10.43 10.86
C TYR A 47 -8.88 9.83 9.45
N SER A 48 -8.15 10.41 8.49
CA SER A 48 -8.09 9.86 7.14
C SER A 48 -7.46 8.46 7.10
N ALA A 49 -6.50 8.18 7.99
CA ALA A 49 -5.91 6.86 8.11
C ALA A 49 -6.92 5.82 8.61
N GLU A 50 -7.72 6.17 9.62
CA GLU A 50 -8.79 5.30 10.13
C GLU A 50 -9.86 5.05 9.04
N ASP A 51 -10.27 6.09 8.30
CA ASP A 51 -11.22 5.96 7.18
C ASP A 51 -10.69 5.03 6.09
N ILE A 52 -9.41 5.16 5.73
CA ILE A 52 -8.74 4.26 4.78
C ILE A 52 -8.85 2.81 5.29
N VAL A 53 -8.52 2.58 6.56
CA VAL A 53 -8.50 1.22 7.12
C VAL A 53 -9.89 0.62 7.24
N GLN A 54 -10.90 1.41 7.62
CA GLN A 54 -12.30 0.96 7.60
C GLN A 54 -12.72 0.53 6.19
N ASN A 55 -12.42 1.36 5.18
CA ASN A 55 -12.73 1.04 3.78
C ASN A 55 -12.01 -0.23 3.30
N VAL A 56 -10.77 -0.47 3.76
CA VAL A 56 -10.05 -1.72 3.47
C VAL A 56 -10.82 -2.93 3.99
N PHE A 57 -11.23 -2.92 5.25
CA PHE A 57 -11.93 -4.07 5.84
C PHE A 57 -13.30 -4.30 5.18
N ILE A 58 -14.05 -3.22 4.90
CA ILE A 58 -15.31 -3.30 4.13
C ILE A 58 -15.06 -3.96 2.78
N LYS A 59 -14.06 -3.49 2.01
CA LYS A 59 -13.73 -4.06 0.69
C LYS A 59 -13.29 -5.52 0.77
N VAL A 60 -12.57 -5.91 1.81
CA VAL A 60 -12.19 -7.31 2.04
C VAL A 60 -13.44 -8.16 2.25
N TRP A 61 -14.38 -7.71 3.09
CA TRP A 61 -15.61 -8.45 3.34
C TRP A 61 -16.49 -8.56 2.10
N GLU A 62 -16.71 -7.45 1.37
CA GLU A 62 -17.50 -7.45 0.14
C GLU A 62 -16.89 -8.35 -0.94
N GLN A 63 -15.57 -8.38 -1.04
CA GLN A 63 -14.85 -9.14 -2.06
C GLN A 63 -14.36 -10.50 -1.57
N ARG A 64 -14.77 -10.94 -0.37
CA ARG A 64 -14.25 -12.15 0.29
C ARG A 64 -14.33 -13.40 -0.57
N ALA A 65 -15.43 -13.57 -1.32
CA ALA A 65 -15.63 -14.72 -2.21
C ALA A 65 -14.59 -14.80 -3.35
N ARG A 66 -13.96 -13.68 -3.70
CA ARG A 66 -12.93 -13.56 -4.75
C ARG A 66 -11.51 -13.70 -4.22
N LEU A 67 -11.32 -13.84 -2.90
CA LEU A 67 -10.01 -14.12 -2.33
C LEU A 67 -9.51 -15.45 -2.87
N LYS A 68 -8.26 -15.48 -3.32
CA LYS A 68 -7.62 -16.72 -3.77
C LYS A 68 -6.82 -17.32 -2.64
N SER A 69 -6.78 -18.64 -2.57
CA SER A 69 -6.04 -19.39 -1.54
C SER A 69 -4.52 -19.15 -1.59
N ASP A 70 -3.97 -18.71 -2.71
CA ASP A 70 -2.54 -18.37 -2.86
C ASP A 70 -2.20 -16.93 -2.43
N HIS A 71 -3.20 -16.12 -2.06
CA HIS A 71 -2.94 -14.77 -1.57
C HIS A 71 -2.32 -14.83 -0.18
N ALA A 72 -1.28 -14.02 0.05
CA ALA A 72 -0.87 -13.67 1.41
C ALA A 72 -1.81 -12.56 1.92
N ILE A 73 -2.66 -12.86 2.90
CA ILE A 73 -3.72 -11.94 3.38
C ILE A 73 -3.13 -10.62 3.88
N LYS A 74 -2.01 -10.70 4.62
CA LYS A 74 -1.25 -9.53 5.05
C LYS A 74 -0.91 -8.66 3.84
N SER A 75 -0.37 -9.26 2.78
CA SER A 75 0.06 -8.50 1.61
C SER A 75 -1.09 -7.81 0.91
N PHE A 76 -2.21 -8.53 0.84
CA PHE A 76 -3.43 -8.05 0.24
C PHE A 76 -3.99 -6.82 0.98
N LEU A 77 -4.04 -6.87 2.32
CA LEU A 77 -4.55 -5.76 3.15
C LEU A 77 -3.73 -4.48 2.98
N TYR A 78 -2.40 -4.57 3.08
CA TYR A 78 -1.52 -3.42 2.93
C TYR A 78 -1.60 -2.80 1.53
N LYS A 79 -1.76 -3.64 0.50
CA LYS A 79 -1.98 -3.17 -0.87
C LYS A 79 -3.33 -2.46 -1.03
N LEU A 80 -4.39 -2.96 -0.40
CA LEU A 80 -5.68 -2.27 -0.41
C LEU A 80 -5.57 -0.91 0.29
N ALA A 81 -4.93 -0.84 1.46
CA ALA A 81 -4.74 0.42 2.18
C ALA A 81 -3.98 1.47 1.34
N TYR A 82 -2.94 1.03 0.62
CA TYR A 82 -2.22 1.90 -0.29
C TYR A 82 -3.11 2.37 -1.46
N ASN A 83 -3.94 1.51 -2.03
CA ASN A 83 -4.86 1.91 -3.10
C ASN A 83 -5.89 2.94 -2.61
N GLU A 84 -6.49 2.74 -1.42
CA GLU A 84 -7.38 3.73 -0.82
C GLU A 84 -6.69 5.07 -0.63
N PHE A 85 -5.44 5.07 -0.16
CA PHE A 85 -4.63 6.27 -0.04
C PHE A 85 -4.45 6.97 -1.39
N ILE A 86 -4.13 6.23 -2.45
CA ILE A 86 -3.95 6.80 -3.80
C ILE A 86 -5.27 7.38 -4.32
N ASP A 87 -6.39 6.69 -4.10
CA ASP A 87 -7.71 7.18 -4.51
C ASP A 87 -8.09 8.46 -3.75
N LEU A 88 -7.83 8.51 -2.44
CA LEU A 88 -8.01 9.71 -1.62
C LEU A 88 -7.10 10.85 -2.10
N TYR A 89 -5.82 10.55 -2.35
CA TYR A 89 -4.84 11.54 -2.80
C TYR A 89 -5.22 12.14 -4.15
N ARG A 90 -5.70 11.33 -5.10
CA ARG A 90 -6.19 11.81 -6.41
C ARG A 90 -7.43 12.70 -6.29
N LYS A 91 -8.38 12.30 -5.44
CA LYS A 91 -9.55 13.15 -5.14
C LYS A 91 -9.11 14.47 -4.53
N ASN A 92 -8.18 14.44 -3.58
CA ASN A 92 -7.67 15.64 -2.95
C ASN A 92 -6.86 16.50 -3.92
N GLN A 93 -6.04 15.94 -4.82
CA GLN A 93 -5.35 16.68 -5.89
C GLN A 93 -6.34 17.43 -6.81
N SER A 94 -7.44 16.76 -7.18
CA SER A 94 -8.55 17.38 -7.92
C SER A 94 -9.27 18.49 -7.14
N LEU A 95 -9.26 18.44 -5.81
CA LEU A 95 -9.85 19.46 -4.93
C LEU A 95 -8.85 20.56 -4.55
N PHE A 96 -7.55 20.26 -4.49
CA PHE A 96 -6.47 21.20 -4.18
C PHE A 96 -6.25 22.24 -5.29
N SER A 97 -6.66 21.96 -6.54
CA SER A 97 -6.80 23.00 -7.57
C SER A 97 -7.89 24.04 -7.27
N LEU A 98 -8.78 23.76 -6.31
CA LEU A 98 -9.92 24.60 -5.94
C LEU A 98 -9.81 25.18 -4.51
N GLU A 99 -9.03 24.57 -3.61
CA GLU A 99 -9.17 24.78 -2.15
C GLU A 99 -7.85 25.09 -1.40
N LYS A 100 -6.89 25.77 -2.05
CA LYS A 100 -5.55 26.08 -1.50
C LYS A 100 -5.53 27.06 -0.30
N THR A 101 -6.65 27.42 0.32
CA THR A 101 -6.71 28.57 1.26
C THR A 101 -6.96 28.20 2.72
N TYR A 102 -7.29 26.95 3.09
CA TYR A 102 -7.87 26.70 4.43
C TYR A 102 -7.07 25.80 5.41
N HIS A 103 -6.16 24.93 4.97
CA HIS A 103 -5.74 23.77 5.80
C HIS A 103 -4.41 23.85 6.58
N ASP A 104 -3.64 24.94 6.48
CA ASP A 104 -2.29 25.02 7.08
C ASP A 104 -2.26 25.21 8.62
N ALA A 105 -3.40 25.29 9.31
CA ALA A 105 -3.46 25.71 10.72
C ALA A 105 -3.54 24.59 11.79
N LEU A 106 -3.73 23.30 11.45
CA LEU A 106 -4.29 22.35 12.44
C LEU A 106 -3.44 21.11 12.87
N ASN A 107 -2.24 20.85 12.34
CA ASN A 107 -1.62 19.51 12.46
C ASN A 107 -0.41 19.38 13.41
N SER A 108 -0.32 20.17 14.49
CA SER A 108 0.63 19.88 15.57
C SER A 108 -0.08 19.18 16.73
N VAL A 109 0.30 17.92 17.01
CA VAL A 109 0.42 17.26 18.33
C VAL A 109 0.06 15.76 18.27
N VAL A 110 0.95 14.96 18.86
CA VAL A 110 0.94 13.51 19.19
C VAL A 110 1.36 12.55 18.06
N LEU A 111 2.40 11.76 18.32
CA LEU A 111 2.43 10.29 18.23
C LEU A 111 3.86 9.80 18.58
N GLU A 112 4.11 9.62 19.87
CA GLU A 112 5.16 8.75 20.40
C GLU A 112 4.51 7.44 20.82
N ASP A 113 4.77 6.36 20.09
CA ASP A 113 5.44 5.14 20.58
C ASP A 113 5.40 4.10 19.43
N ASP A 114 6.50 3.41 19.15
CA ASP A 114 6.74 2.52 17.99
C ASP A 114 7.10 3.17 16.63
N SER A 115 7.30 4.49 16.61
CA SER A 115 7.78 5.21 15.41
C SER A 115 9.20 4.78 15.01
N GLU A 116 10.05 4.38 15.95
CA GLU A 116 11.47 4.18 15.71
C GLU A 116 11.78 3.05 14.73
N SER A 117 11.10 1.90 14.85
CA SER A 117 11.37 0.74 13.98
C SER A 117 10.89 1.00 12.55
N PHE A 118 9.74 1.66 12.41
CA PHE A 118 9.21 2.04 11.11
C PHE A 118 10.02 3.19 10.48
N GLN A 119 10.43 4.19 11.25
CA GLN A 119 11.33 5.26 10.81
C GLN A 119 12.69 4.72 10.35
N ARG A 120 13.22 3.70 11.04
CA ARG A 120 14.45 2.99 10.60
C ARG A 120 14.24 2.33 9.23
N ILE A 121 13.14 1.61 9.04
CA ILE A 121 12.82 0.96 7.76
C ILE A 121 12.62 2.00 6.65
N LEU A 122 11.88 3.08 6.92
CA LEU A 122 11.68 4.17 5.96
C LEU A 122 12.99 4.86 5.58
N LYS A 123 13.90 5.09 6.53
CA LYS A 123 15.23 5.66 6.25
C LYS A 123 16.03 4.75 5.32
N VAL A 124 16.03 3.44 5.56
CA VAL A 124 16.70 2.46 4.69
C VAL A 124 16.09 2.47 3.29
N VAL A 125 14.77 2.43 3.18
CA VAL A 125 14.07 2.44 1.88
C VAL A 125 14.32 3.74 1.12
N ASN A 126 14.25 4.90 1.79
CA ASN A 126 14.50 6.19 1.15
C ASN A 126 15.94 6.31 0.65
N LYS A 127 16.92 5.82 1.42
CA LYS A 127 18.32 5.79 1.00
C LYS A 127 18.50 4.95 -0.28
N GLU A 128 17.83 3.80 -0.36
CA GLU A 128 17.89 2.97 -1.56
C GLU A 128 17.10 3.56 -2.74
N ILE A 129 16.03 4.32 -2.50
CA ILE A 129 15.36 5.08 -3.56
C ILE A 129 16.28 6.18 -4.10
N GLU A 130 17.04 6.85 -3.23
CA GLU A 130 18.01 7.86 -3.63
C GLU A 130 19.16 7.28 -4.44
N SER A 131 19.56 6.03 -4.19
CA SER A 131 20.62 5.33 -4.94
C SER A 131 20.18 4.89 -6.35
N LEU A 132 18.87 4.96 -6.66
CA LEU A 132 18.36 4.62 -7.99
C LEU A 132 18.91 5.55 -9.07
N PRO A 133 19.10 5.04 -10.31
CA PRO A 133 19.40 5.87 -11.46
C PRO A 133 18.35 6.98 -11.63
N PRO A 134 18.74 8.22 -12.01
CA PRO A 134 17.86 9.39 -11.98
C PRO A 134 16.49 9.17 -12.63
N LYS A 135 16.45 8.60 -13.84
CA LYS A 135 15.19 8.30 -14.56
C LYS A 135 14.34 7.22 -13.90
N CYS A 136 14.97 6.22 -13.28
CA CYS A 136 14.25 5.20 -12.52
C CYS A 136 13.63 5.81 -11.26
N ARG A 137 14.40 6.65 -10.56
CA ARG A 137 14.00 7.34 -9.35
C ARG A 137 12.83 8.29 -9.60
N GLU A 138 12.93 9.13 -10.62
CA GLU A 138 11.91 10.08 -11.02
C GLU A 138 10.58 9.37 -11.31
N VAL A 139 10.59 8.37 -12.20
CA VAL A 139 9.40 7.58 -12.53
C VAL A 139 8.84 6.85 -11.29
N PHE A 140 9.72 6.33 -10.43
CA PHE A 140 9.31 5.64 -9.21
C PHE A 140 8.63 6.61 -8.22
N ILE A 141 9.17 7.82 -8.04
CA ILE A 141 8.60 8.86 -7.16
C ILE A 141 7.26 9.32 -7.71
N LEU A 142 7.16 9.66 -9.00
CA LEU A 142 5.89 10.08 -9.61
C LEU A 142 4.82 8.99 -9.45
N SER A 143 5.20 7.72 -9.64
CA SER A 143 4.27 6.60 -9.48
C SER A 143 3.88 6.36 -8.03
N LYS A 144 4.83 6.43 -7.08
CA LYS A 144 4.64 5.89 -5.73
C LYS A 144 4.41 6.93 -4.66
N LYS A 145 4.98 8.12 -4.80
CA LYS A 145 4.83 9.25 -3.88
C LYS A 145 3.71 10.19 -4.34
N GLU A 146 3.63 10.43 -5.65
CA GLU A 146 2.65 11.35 -6.24
C GLU A 146 1.42 10.63 -6.80
N GLY A 147 1.48 9.30 -6.94
CA GLY A 147 0.32 8.48 -7.27
C GLY A 147 -0.14 8.56 -8.73
N LEU A 148 0.70 9.10 -9.62
CA LEU A 148 0.40 9.17 -11.05
C LEU A 148 0.35 7.76 -11.65
N THR A 149 -0.60 7.56 -12.55
CA THR A 149 -0.70 6.38 -13.42
C THR A 149 0.46 6.35 -14.41
N ASN A 150 0.73 5.17 -14.99
CA ASN A 150 1.76 5.07 -16.03
C ASN A 150 1.45 5.94 -17.27
N ILE A 151 0.18 6.29 -17.49
CA ILE A 151 -0.28 7.16 -18.57
C ILE A 151 0.08 8.62 -18.22
N GLU A 152 -0.31 9.08 -17.04
CA GLU A 152 0.00 10.44 -16.57
C GLU A 152 1.51 10.68 -16.48
N ILE A 153 2.30 9.68 -16.05
CA ILE A 153 3.77 9.78 -16.02
C ILE A 153 4.35 9.83 -17.44
N ALA A 154 3.79 9.04 -18.36
CA ALA A 154 4.23 9.03 -19.76
C ALA A 154 4.00 10.39 -20.41
N GLU A 155 2.83 11.00 -20.17
CA GLU A 155 2.51 12.35 -20.62
C GLU A 155 3.39 13.40 -19.94
N HIS A 156 3.57 13.31 -18.61
CA HIS A 156 4.34 14.26 -17.83
C HIS A 156 5.83 14.32 -18.23
N LEU A 157 6.41 13.16 -18.56
CA LEU A 157 7.82 13.04 -18.91
C LEU A 157 8.08 13.02 -20.42
N ASP A 158 7.04 13.15 -21.25
CA ASP A 158 7.09 13.02 -22.71
C ASP A 158 7.80 11.72 -23.17
N VAL A 159 7.36 10.59 -22.62
CA VAL A 159 7.88 9.25 -22.93
C VAL A 159 6.75 8.27 -23.18
N SER A 160 7.03 7.12 -23.79
CA SER A 160 6.02 6.08 -23.95
C SER A 160 5.64 5.44 -22.60
N ILE A 161 4.38 4.98 -22.47
CA ILE A 161 3.93 4.16 -21.34
C ILE A 161 4.86 2.96 -21.11
N LYS A 162 5.32 2.31 -22.19
CA LYS A 162 6.29 1.20 -22.11
C LYS A 162 7.60 1.62 -21.47
N THR A 163 8.08 2.83 -21.75
CA THR A 163 9.26 3.41 -21.10
C THR A 163 9.03 3.54 -19.61
N VAL A 164 7.88 4.08 -19.19
CA VAL A 164 7.50 4.18 -17.77
C VAL A 164 7.48 2.81 -17.11
N GLU A 165 6.85 1.81 -17.73
CA GLU A 165 6.79 0.45 -17.19
C GLU A 165 8.18 -0.18 -17.05
N ALA A 166 9.07 0.04 -18.01
CA ALA A 166 10.45 -0.44 -17.97
C ALA A 166 11.24 0.25 -16.84
N GLN A 167 11.09 1.56 -16.66
CA GLN A 167 11.74 2.30 -15.58
C GLN A 167 11.23 1.86 -14.19
N ILE A 168 9.91 1.65 -14.03
CA ILE A 168 9.32 1.10 -12.80
C ILE A 168 9.89 -0.29 -12.52
N THR A 169 9.91 -1.16 -13.53
CA THR A 169 10.44 -2.54 -13.39
C THR A 169 11.91 -2.52 -12.99
N LYS A 170 12.71 -1.66 -13.62
CA LYS A 170 14.13 -1.48 -13.31
C LYS A 170 14.34 -0.96 -11.89
N ALA A 171 13.56 0.04 -11.46
CA ALA A 171 13.58 0.54 -10.08
C ALA A 171 13.30 -0.59 -9.07
N PHE A 172 12.27 -1.41 -9.31
CA PHE A 172 11.98 -2.56 -8.45
C PHE A 172 13.09 -3.59 -8.40
N SER A 173 13.71 -3.89 -9.54
CA SER A 173 14.81 -4.85 -9.60
C SER A 173 16.00 -4.38 -8.75
N ILE A 174 16.34 -3.08 -8.83
CA ILE A 174 17.46 -2.50 -8.08
C ILE A 174 17.14 -2.51 -6.58
N LEU A 175 15.97 -2.01 -6.17
CA LEU A 175 15.54 -2.03 -4.77
C LEU A 175 15.48 -3.45 -4.21
N ARG A 176 15.05 -4.42 -5.02
CA ARG A 176 15.02 -5.84 -4.61
C ARG A 176 16.43 -6.42 -4.44
N SER A 177 17.43 -5.94 -5.16
CA SER A 177 18.81 -6.40 -4.98
C SER A 177 19.52 -5.75 -3.80
N SER A 178 19.18 -4.52 -3.43
CA SER A 178 19.90 -3.76 -2.41
C SER A 178 19.34 -3.89 -0.99
N LEU A 179 18.13 -4.41 -0.83
CA LEU A 179 17.46 -4.49 0.48
C LEU A 179 17.53 -5.88 1.10
N GLU A 180 17.40 -5.99 2.42
CA GLU A 180 17.32 -7.29 3.10
C GLU A 180 16.01 -8.03 2.76
N GLU A 181 16.00 -9.37 2.81
CA GLU A 181 14.83 -10.21 2.44
C GLU A 181 13.52 -9.82 3.17
N LYS A 182 13.61 -9.40 4.44
CA LYS A 182 12.45 -8.89 5.20
C LYS A 182 11.89 -7.60 4.57
N ILE A 183 12.75 -6.71 4.11
CA ILE A 183 12.38 -5.43 3.48
C ILE A 183 11.94 -5.64 2.03
N LYS A 184 12.55 -6.58 1.30
CA LYS A 184 12.10 -7.00 -0.04
C LYS A 184 10.66 -7.52 -0.01
N SER A 185 10.33 -8.32 1.00
CA SER A 185 8.99 -8.88 1.19
C SER A 185 7.97 -7.77 1.44
N VAL A 186 8.34 -6.79 2.25
CA VAL A 186 7.59 -5.56 2.54
C VAL A 186 7.38 -4.74 1.25
N LEU A 187 8.43 -4.41 0.49
CA LEU A 187 8.32 -3.67 -0.78
C LEU A 187 7.49 -4.41 -1.84
N PHE A 188 7.67 -5.72 -1.99
CA PHE A 188 6.89 -6.51 -2.94
C PHE A 188 5.40 -6.52 -2.57
N MET A 189 5.12 -6.62 -1.27
CA MET A 189 3.78 -6.51 -0.71
C MET A 189 3.14 -5.14 -0.99
N PHE A 190 3.89 -4.05 -0.83
CA PHE A 190 3.39 -2.69 -1.05
C PHE A 190 3.31 -2.30 -2.53
N PHE A 191 4.16 -2.86 -3.38
CA PHE A 191 4.37 -2.29 -4.70
C PHE A 191 4.42 -3.28 -5.88
N GLY A 192 4.27 -4.58 -5.65
CA GLY A 192 4.22 -5.59 -6.72
C GLY A 192 3.04 -5.37 -7.70
N LYS A 193 3.35 -5.22 -8.99
CA LYS A 193 2.34 -5.29 -10.07
C LYS A 193 1.63 -6.65 -10.03
N LYS A 194 0.30 -6.67 -10.21
CA LYS A 194 -0.44 -7.91 -10.50
C LYS A 194 0.19 -8.53 -11.75
N LYS A 195 0.68 -9.78 -11.66
CA LYS A 195 0.96 -10.59 -12.85
C LYS A 195 -0.37 -10.68 -13.61
N LYS A 196 -0.45 -10.15 -14.82
CA LYS A 196 -1.50 -10.55 -15.76
C LYS A 196 -1.24 -12.03 -16.01
N LEU A 197 -1.99 -12.93 -15.35
CA LEU A 197 -2.10 -14.28 -15.86
C LEU A 197 -2.87 -14.16 -17.17
N GLY A 198 -2.15 -14.32 -18.28
CA GLY A 198 -2.76 -14.62 -19.56
C GLY A 198 -3.58 -15.88 -19.37
N LEU A 199 -4.89 -15.75 -19.59
CA LEU A 199 -5.77 -16.88 -19.84
C LEU A 199 -5.44 -17.35 -21.26
N SER A 200 -4.87 -18.55 -21.35
CA SER A 200 -5.07 -19.46 -22.47
C SER A 200 -5.87 -20.64 -21.96
#